data_AF-A0AA48I7C8-F1
#
_entry.id   AF-A0AA48I7C8-F1
#
_cell.length_a   1.000
_cell.length_b   1.000
_cell.length_c   1.000
_cell.angle_alpha   90.00
_cell.angle_beta   90.00
_cell.angle_gamma   90.00
#
_symmetry.space_group_name_H-M   'P 1'
#
loop_
_entity.id
_entity.type
_entity.pdbx_description
1 polymer ?
#
loop_
_entity_poly.entity_id
_entity_poly.type
_entity_poly.pdbx_seq_one_letter_code
_entity_poly.pdbx_strand_id
1 'polypeptide(L)'
;MDVALLSTTDDELELTDDEVPSKLRQGTARSLSPGPLSRPARGPPDLERVEHSGRQTGPKGVRDDARAAAAAARQRTADAIKFTRAEQERRAIVAPSFREEEEARRALEALQMESEDEFEALRRKRIAAFKRSTVREVDSRGYVGAVERRGWVLVAIYEPDMPRCDALLAALPTTGVAAVRARATRIGFSLLSDDTRVDYDSDDDEVRADPDVLPTLLVYRDGELKHNWVRVDLEPMYAAGLGALLESEGVTGLRDDDEEDEESD
;
A
#
# COMPACT_ATOMS: atom_id res chain seq x y z
N MET A 1 -9.94 -41.53 40.42
CA MET A 1 -10.24 -40.51 41.45
C MET A 1 -9.16 -39.48 41.34
N ASP A 2 -9.46 -38.34 40.73
CA ASP A 2 -9.16 -37.01 41.28
C ASP A 2 -9.86 -35.96 40.42
N VAL A 3 -10.31 -34.91 41.08
CA VAL A 3 -11.31 -33.93 40.61
C VAL A 3 -10.68 -32.56 40.78
N ALA A 4 -10.73 -31.70 39.75
CA ALA A 4 -10.57 -30.22 39.78
C ALA A 4 -9.99 -29.76 38.42
N LEU A 5 -10.28 -28.60 37.84
CA LEU A 5 -11.16 -27.47 38.14
C LEU A 5 -11.26 -26.67 36.82
N LEU A 6 -12.43 -26.09 36.57
CA LEU A 6 -12.71 -25.17 35.47
C LEU A 6 -11.95 -23.84 35.67
N SER A 7 -11.43 -23.25 34.58
CA SER A 7 -11.18 -21.82 34.50
C SER A 7 -11.65 -21.27 33.16
N THR A 8 -12.80 -20.60 33.22
CA THR A 8 -13.35 -19.68 32.23
C THR A 8 -12.55 -18.38 32.25
N THR A 9 -12.18 -17.85 31.09
CA THR A 9 -11.77 -16.46 30.93
C THR A 9 -12.75 -15.77 29.98
N ASP A 10 -13.69 -15.05 30.59
CA ASP A 10 -14.47 -13.96 30.03
C ASP A 10 -13.50 -12.81 29.70
N ASP A 11 -13.42 -12.40 28.44
CA ASP A 11 -12.75 -11.17 28.02
C ASP A 11 -13.80 -10.05 28.01
N GLU A 12 -13.79 -9.27 29.08
CA GLU A 12 -14.67 -8.14 29.37
C GLU A 12 -14.15 -6.91 28.60
N LEU A 13 -14.80 -6.52 27.50
CA LEU A 13 -14.52 -5.26 26.82
C LEU A 13 -15.20 -4.10 27.55
N GLU A 14 -14.43 -3.37 28.36
CA GLU A 14 -14.80 -2.09 28.97
C GLU A 14 -15.12 -1.03 27.90
N LEU A 15 -16.38 -0.58 27.84
CA LEU A 15 -16.78 0.66 27.18
C LEU A 15 -16.66 1.82 28.16
N THR A 16 -15.66 2.67 27.98
CA THR A 16 -15.48 3.92 28.73
C THR A 16 -16.53 4.95 28.34
N ASP A 17 -17.33 5.38 29.34
CA ASP A 17 -18.35 6.43 29.27
C ASP A 17 -17.72 7.79 29.61
N ASP A 18 -17.47 8.63 28.59
CA ASP A 18 -16.87 9.95 28.77
C ASP A 18 -17.94 11.07 28.82
N GLU A 19 -18.12 11.55 30.06
CA GLU A 19 -18.47 12.88 30.54
C GLU A 19 -19.40 13.81 29.73
N VAL A 20 -20.60 14.02 30.29
CA VAL A 20 -21.42 15.23 30.11
C VAL A 20 -21.21 16.18 31.31
N PRO A 21 -20.73 17.42 31.11
CA PRO A 21 -20.62 18.36 32.22
C PRO A 21 -21.94 19.09 32.46
N SER A 22 -22.42 18.96 33.69
CA SER A 22 -23.59 19.64 34.25
C SER A 22 -23.16 20.64 35.33
N LYS A 23 -23.41 21.95 35.15
CA LYS A 23 -23.62 22.95 36.23
C LYS A 23 -24.47 24.12 35.69
N LEU A 24 -25.76 24.20 36.01
CA LEU A 24 -26.35 24.97 37.12
C LEU A 24 -25.86 26.43 37.25
N ARG A 25 -26.78 27.37 37.00
CA ARG A 25 -26.87 28.62 37.74
C ARG A 25 -28.32 28.98 38.06
N GLN A 26 -28.53 29.24 39.33
CA GLN A 26 -29.76 29.59 40.04
C GLN A 26 -30.28 30.99 39.68
N GLY A 27 -31.57 31.23 39.92
CA GLY A 27 -32.11 32.59 39.88
C GLY A 27 -33.63 32.75 40.03
N THR A 28 -34.15 32.46 41.23
CA THR A 28 -35.27 33.16 41.91
C THR A 28 -36.71 33.12 41.38
N ALA A 29 -37.59 32.76 42.31
CA ALA A 29 -39.04 32.65 42.22
C ALA A 29 -39.77 34.00 42.13
N ARG A 30 -40.98 33.98 41.54
CA ARG A 30 -42.17 34.68 42.05
C ARG A 30 -43.45 34.12 41.42
N SER A 31 -44.35 33.67 42.29
CA SER A 31 -45.74 33.30 42.03
C SER A 31 -46.57 34.51 41.55
N LEU A 32 -47.65 34.28 40.78
CA LEU A 32 -48.99 34.87 41.00
C LEU A 32 -50.02 34.34 39.96
N SER A 33 -50.99 33.58 40.48
CA SER A 33 -52.44 33.46 40.17
C SER A 33 -53.00 33.27 38.72
N PRO A 34 -54.02 32.39 38.55
CA PRO A 34 -54.78 32.22 37.31
C PRO A 34 -56.00 33.15 37.23
N GLY A 35 -56.32 33.65 36.04
CA GLY A 35 -57.52 34.45 35.77
C GLY A 35 -57.92 34.42 34.28
N PRO A 36 -59.21 34.62 33.95
CA PRO A 36 -59.87 33.87 32.87
C PRO A 36 -60.06 34.65 31.55
N LEU A 37 -60.26 33.85 30.49
CA LEU A 37 -60.99 34.08 29.24
C LEU A 37 -61.24 35.53 28.78
N SER A 38 -60.66 35.89 27.64
CA SER A 38 -61.38 36.70 26.64
C SER A 38 -60.88 36.40 25.22
N ARG A 39 -61.75 35.74 24.46
CA ARG A 39 -61.67 35.65 22.99
C ARG A 39 -62.00 37.03 22.41
N PRO A 40 -61.37 37.41 21.29
CA PRO A 40 -62.20 37.84 20.18
C PRO A 40 -61.85 37.07 18.90
N ALA A 41 -62.89 36.83 18.13
CA ALA A 41 -62.82 36.17 16.84
C ALA A 41 -62.52 37.18 15.73
N ARG A 42 -61.83 36.66 14.71
CA ARG A 42 -62.07 36.89 13.27
C ARG A 42 -61.27 38.00 12.57
N GLY A 43 -60.41 37.55 11.65
CA GLY A 43 -59.95 38.29 10.47
C GLY A 43 -58.52 37.89 10.06
N PRO A 44 -58.31 37.13 8.96
CA PRO A 44 -56.98 36.84 8.46
C PRO A 44 -56.44 38.04 7.67
N PRO A 45 -55.13 38.30 7.77
CA PRO A 45 -54.39 38.55 6.56
C PRO A 45 -53.22 37.57 6.47
N ASP A 46 -53.13 36.93 5.30
CA ASP A 46 -51.87 36.47 4.73
C ASP A 46 -50.77 37.48 5.03
N LEU A 47 -49.79 37.07 5.83
CA LEU A 47 -48.43 37.62 5.76
C LEU A 47 -47.51 36.41 5.76
N GLU A 48 -47.39 35.87 4.56
CA GLU A 48 -46.14 35.42 3.96
C GLU A 48 -45.01 35.19 4.96
N ARG A 49 -44.72 33.90 5.15
CA ARG A 49 -43.36 33.34 5.13
C ARG A 49 -42.30 34.44 4.97
N VAL A 50 -41.73 34.89 6.09
CA VAL A 50 -40.50 35.68 6.03
C VAL A 50 -39.40 34.70 5.61
N GLU A 51 -39.32 34.44 4.31
CA GLU A 51 -38.17 33.83 3.67
C GLU A 51 -37.02 34.82 3.80
N HIS A 52 -36.18 34.62 4.80
CA HIS A 52 -34.85 35.19 4.81
C HIS A 52 -33.99 34.42 3.79
N SER A 53 -34.19 34.65 2.49
CA SER A 53 -33.32 34.16 1.42
C SER A 53 -32.10 35.09 1.22
N GLY A 54 -31.40 35.36 2.32
CA GLY A 54 -30.08 36.00 2.29
C GLY A 54 -29.01 34.99 2.69
N ARG A 55 -27.79 35.11 2.15
CA ARG A 55 -26.62 34.35 2.63
C ARG A 55 -26.42 34.67 4.11
N GLN A 56 -26.92 33.81 4.99
CA GLN A 56 -27.00 34.02 6.43
C GLN A 56 -25.62 33.76 7.04
N THR A 57 -24.69 34.67 6.74
CA THR A 57 -23.31 34.61 7.23
C THR A 57 -23.18 35.52 8.45
N GLY A 58 -22.71 34.97 9.56
CA GLY A 58 -22.59 35.64 10.86
C GLY A 58 -22.91 34.72 12.04
N PRO A 59 -22.79 35.18 13.29
CA PRO A 59 -22.92 34.34 14.49
C PRO A 59 -24.26 33.59 14.65
N LYS A 60 -25.33 34.08 14.00
CA LYS A 60 -26.64 33.41 13.94
C LYS A 60 -26.68 32.29 12.90
N GLY A 61 -26.04 32.47 11.74
CA GLY A 61 -25.87 31.41 10.74
C GLY A 61 -25.04 30.25 11.29
N VAL A 62 -23.94 30.56 11.98
CA VAL A 62 -23.09 29.55 12.63
C VAL A 62 -23.86 28.71 13.66
N ARG A 63 -24.80 29.31 14.40
CA ARG A 63 -25.63 28.59 15.39
C ARG A 63 -26.69 27.71 14.73
N ASP A 64 -27.27 28.14 13.63
CA ASP A 64 -28.22 27.34 12.86
C ASP A 64 -27.52 26.21 12.11
N ASP A 65 -26.34 26.46 11.53
CA ASP A 65 -25.48 25.43 10.90
C ASP A 65 -25.05 24.37 11.92
N ALA A 66 -24.63 24.79 13.13
CA ALA A 66 -24.30 23.87 14.21
C ALA A 66 -25.53 23.05 14.68
N ARG A 67 -26.71 23.67 14.74
CA ARG A 67 -27.96 22.97 15.11
C ARG A 67 -28.39 21.99 14.02
N ALA A 68 -28.28 22.36 12.76
CA ALA A 68 -28.60 21.50 11.62
C ALA A 68 -27.63 20.31 11.53
N ALA A 69 -26.32 20.55 11.73
CA ALA A 69 -25.31 19.50 11.77
C ALA A 69 -25.53 18.52 12.93
N ALA A 70 -25.84 19.02 14.14
CA ALA A 70 -26.14 18.18 15.29
C ALA A 70 -27.43 17.35 15.10
N ALA A 71 -28.46 17.92 14.46
CA ALA A 71 -29.69 17.20 14.12
C ALA A 71 -29.44 16.08 13.09
N ALA A 72 -28.65 16.37 12.06
CA ALA A 72 -28.27 15.38 11.05
C ALA A 72 -27.41 14.25 11.64
N ALA A 73 -26.48 14.57 12.55
CA ALA A 73 -25.67 13.58 13.25
C ALA A 73 -26.54 12.64 14.10
N ARG A 74 -27.50 13.18 14.85
CA ARG A 74 -28.45 12.39 15.66
C ARG A 74 -29.33 11.47 14.83
N GLN A 75 -29.75 11.91 13.64
CA GLN A 75 -30.52 11.07 12.72
C GLN A 75 -29.67 9.91 12.20
N ARG A 76 -28.43 10.17 11.76
CA ARG A 76 -27.51 9.12 11.29
C ARG A 76 -27.21 8.07 12.37
N THR A 77 -26.98 8.50 13.61
CA THR A 77 -26.76 7.57 14.72
C THR A 77 -28.02 6.75 15.04
N ALA A 78 -29.21 7.37 14.99
CA ALA A 78 -30.46 6.66 15.24
C ALA A 78 -30.77 5.61 14.16
N ASP A 79 -30.47 5.92 12.90
CA ASP A 79 -30.67 4.98 11.80
C ASP A 79 -29.65 3.83 11.84
N ALA A 80 -28.40 4.10 12.22
CA ALA A 80 -27.39 3.07 12.46
C ALA A 80 -27.80 2.13 13.61
N ILE A 81 -28.29 2.68 14.72
CA ILE A 81 -28.76 1.88 15.88
C ILE A 81 -30.00 1.04 15.51
N LYS A 82 -30.91 1.56 14.68
CA LYS A 82 -32.07 0.78 14.21
C LYS A 82 -31.65 -0.39 13.32
N PHE A 83 -30.68 -0.18 12.44
CA PHE A 83 -30.16 -1.24 11.57
C PHE A 83 -29.50 -2.35 12.37
N THR A 84 -28.60 -2.00 13.31
CA THR A 84 -27.92 -2.98 14.17
C THR A 84 -28.89 -3.70 15.11
N ARG A 85 -29.88 -2.99 15.66
CA ARG A 85 -30.92 -3.60 16.52
C ARG A 85 -31.80 -4.57 15.74
N ALA A 86 -32.20 -4.24 14.51
CA ALA A 86 -32.99 -5.14 13.67
C ALA A 86 -32.20 -6.40 13.29
N GLU A 87 -30.89 -6.29 13.10
CA GLU A 87 -30.00 -7.43 12.85
C GLU A 87 -29.81 -8.30 14.10
N GLN A 88 -29.62 -7.68 15.27
CA GLN A 88 -29.54 -8.38 16.55
C GLN A 88 -30.86 -9.08 16.92
N GLU A 89 -32.01 -8.44 16.69
CA GLU A 89 -33.33 -9.05 16.93
C GLU A 89 -33.58 -10.25 16.00
N ARG A 90 -33.07 -10.24 14.76
CA ARG A 90 -33.11 -11.40 13.86
C ARG A 90 -32.20 -12.54 14.31
N ARG A 91 -31.01 -12.22 14.82
CA ARG A 91 -30.02 -13.21 15.30
C ARG A 91 -30.37 -13.78 16.68
N ALA A 92 -31.06 -13.02 17.53
CA ALA A 92 -31.39 -13.43 18.90
C ALA A 92 -32.58 -14.41 19.01
N ILE A 93 -33.42 -14.52 17.97
CA ILE A 93 -34.67 -15.32 18.05
C ILE A 93 -34.46 -16.79 17.67
N VAL A 94 -33.35 -17.14 17.01
CA VAL A 94 -33.09 -18.52 16.55
C VAL A 94 -31.75 -18.95 17.12
N ALA A 95 -31.76 -19.80 18.15
CA ALA A 95 -30.59 -20.60 18.46
C ALA A 95 -30.42 -21.60 17.29
N PRO A 96 -29.39 -21.46 16.45
CA PRO A 96 -29.19 -22.38 15.34
C PRO A 96 -29.02 -23.78 15.90
N SER A 97 -29.62 -24.75 15.23
CA SER A 97 -29.40 -26.15 15.59
C SER A 97 -27.93 -26.51 15.33
N PHE A 98 -27.36 -27.43 16.10
CA PHE A 98 -25.95 -27.86 15.97
C PHE A 98 -25.54 -28.22 14.53
N ARG A 99 -26.51 -28.62 13.70
CA ARG A 99 -26.33 -28.96 12.29
C ARG A 99 -26.21 -27.73 11.38
N GLU A 100 -26.93 -26.65 11.69
CA GLU A 100 -26.79 -25.34 11.03
C GLU A 100 -25.47 -24.66 11.42
N GLU A 101 -25.05 -24.80 12.66
CA GLU A 101 -23.78 -24.24 13.15
C GLU A 101 -22.57 -24.93 12.49
N GLU A 102 -22.62 -26.24 12.30
CA GLU A 102 -21.56 -27.00 11.61
C GLU A 102 -21.50 -26.66 10.10
N GLU A 103 -22.64 -26.49 9.44
CA GLU A 103 -22.70 -26.05 8.03
C GLU A 103 -22.19 -24.61 7.85
N ALA A 104 -22.53 -23.70 8.78
CA ALA A 104 -22.04 -22.34 8.76
C ALA A 104 -20.52 -22.27 8.97
N ARG A 105 -19.95 -23.07 9.88
CA ARG A 105 -18.51 -23.15 10.09
C ARG A 105 -17.78 -23.68 8.86
N ARG A 106 -18.30 -24.76 8.25
CA ARG A 106 -17.71 -25.33 7.02
C ARG A 106 -17.81 -24.35 5.83
N ALA A 107 -18.88 -23.57 5.75
CA ALA A 107 -19.03 -22.53 4.71
C ALA A 107 -18.05 -21.37 4.91
N LEU A 108 -17.79 -20.97 6.16
CA LEU A 108 -16.79 -19.94 6.48
C LEU A 108 -15.36 -20.41 6.18
N GLU A 109 -15.02 -21.64 6.57
CA GLU A 109 -13.72 -22.27 6.27
C GLU A 109 -13.51 -22.42 4.76
N ALA A 110 -14.56 -22.77 4.00
CA ALA A 110 -14.48 -22.85 2.54
C ALA A 110 -14.23 -21.48 1.89
N LEU A 111 -14.87 -20.41 2.38
CA LEU A 111 -14.61 -19.03 1.93
C LEU A 111 -13.20 -18.56 2.29
N GLN A 112 -12.69 -18.95 3.47
CA GLN A 112 -11.32 -18.66 3.87
C GLN A 112 -10.31 -19.38 2.96
N MET A 113 -10.49 -20.68 2.71
CA MET A 113 -9.65 -21.43 1.76
C MET A 113 -9.72 -20.84 0.34
N GLU A 114 -10.91 -20.49 -0.17
CA GLU A 114 -11.03 -19.82 -1.48
C GLU A 114 -10.28 -18.48 -1.50
N SER A 115 -10.32 -17.72 -0.40
CA SER A 115 -9.58 -16.44 -0.30
C SER A 115 -8.07 -16.63 -0.24
N GLU A 116 -7.59 -17.68 0.44
CA GLU A 116 -6.17 -18.05 0.49
C GLU A 116 -5.69 -18.54 -0.87
N ASP A 117 -6.45 -19.41 -1.54
CA ASP A 117 -6.17 -19.90 -2.89
C ASP A 117 -6.16 -18.74 -3.91
N GLU A 118 -7.09 -17.78 -3.80
CA GLU A 118 -7.10 -16.57 -4.63
C GLU A 118 -5.88 -15.68 -4.36
N PHE A 119 -5.52 -15.47 -3.10
CA PHE A 119 -4.37 -14.67 -2.71
C PHE A 119 -3.05 -15.29 -3.21
N GLU A 120 -2.94 -16.61 -3.10
CA GLU A 120 -1.79 -17.38 -3.54
C GLU A 120 -1.71 -17.46 -5.06
N ALA A 121 -2.84 -17.56 -5.75
CA ALA A 121 -2.92 -17.42 -7.20
C ALA A 121 -2.54 -16.00 -7.66
N LEU A 122 -2.91 -14.94 -6.94
CA LEU A 122 -2.48 -13.58 -7.22
C LEU A 122 -0.97 -13.41 -6.99
N ARG A 123 -0.42 -13.97 -5.92
CA ARG A 123 1.03 -13.99 -5.65
C ARG A 123 1.77 -14.73 -6.76
N ARG A 124 1.31 -15.91 -7.15
CA ARG A 124 1.85 -16.67 -8.30
C ARG A 124 1.72 -15.90 -9.62
N LYS A 125 0.62 -15.19 -9.87
CA LYS A 125 0.46 -14.33 -11.06
C LYS A 125 1.42 -13.14 -11.03
N ARG A 126 1.68 -12.50 -9.88
CA ARG A 126 2.68 -11.44 -9.73
C ARG A 126 4.10 -11.96 -9.95
N ILE A 127 4.44 -13.12 -9.37
CA ILE A 127 5.73 -13.79 -9.58
C ILE A 127 5.88 -14.22 -11.05
N ALA A 128 4.82 -14.72 -11.69
CA ALA A 128 4.83 -15.10 -13.10
C ALA A 128 4.94 -13.89 -14.04
N ALA A 129 4.30 -12.77 -13.68
CA ALA A 129 4.46 -11.49 -14.38
C ALA A 129 5.88 -10.94 -14.20
N PHE A 130 6.51 -11.16 -13.03
CA PHE A 130 7.90 -10.83 -12.77
C PHE A 130 8.89 -11.77 -13.49
N LYS A 131 8.54 -13.06 -13.63
CA LYS A 131 9.26 -14.08 -14.44
C LYS A 131 9.20 -13.81 -15.96
N ARG A 132 8.41 -12.83 -16.40
CA ARG A 132 8.56 -12.19 -17.72
C ARG A 132 9.32 -10.88 -17.56
N SER A 133 10.49 -10.90 -16.90
CA SER A 133 11.35 -9.72 -16.80
C SER A 133 11.94 -9.45 -18.18
N THR A 134 11.24 -8.67 -18.99
CA THR A 134 11.87 -7.94 -20.07
C THR A 134 12.93 -7.07 -19.42
N VAL A 135 14.20 -7.34 -19.72
CA VAL A 135 15.32 -6.51 -19.24
C VAL A 135 15.06 -5.10 -19.73
N ARG A 136 14.76 -4.18 -18.82
CA ARG A 136 14.42 -2.80 -19.15
C ARG A 136 15.67 -1.98 -19.36
N GLU A 137 15.62 -1.08 -20.33
CA GLU A 137 16.67 -0.08 -20.54
C GLU A 137 16.47 1.08 -19.57
N VAL A 138 17.56 1.54 -18.97
CA VAL A 138 17.56 2.59 -17.96
C VAL A 138 18.58 3.66 -18.35
N ASP A 139 18.14 4.91 -18.30
CA ASP A 139 18.97 6.09 -18.53
C ASP A 139 19.42 6.70 -17.18
N SER A 140 20.27 7.72 -17.22
CA SER A 140 20.83 8.39 -16.02
C SER A 140 19.77 8.79 -14.99
N ARG A 141 18.62 9.34 -15.43
CA ARG A 141 17.51 9.74 -14.55
C ARG A 141 16.78 8.56 -13.90
N GLY A 142 16.72 7.41 -14.58
CA GLY A 142 16.02 6.22 -14.12
C GLY A 142 16.90 5.27 -13.31
N TYR A 143 18.22 5.49 -13.31
CA TYR A 143 19.20 4.60 -12.70
C TYR A 143 18.96 4.40 -11.21
N VAL A 144 18.84 5.51 -10.47
CA VAL A 144 18.65 5.49 -9.00
C VAL A 144 17.38 4.73 -8.62
N GLY A 145 16.24 5.07 -9.22
CA GLY A 145 14.98 4.36 -8.97
C GLY A 145 14.98 2.90 -9.45
N ALA A 146 15.95 2.50 -10.27
CA ALA A 146 16.12 1.10 -10.65
C ALA A 146 16.91 0.28 -9.62
N VAL A 147 17.94 0.87 -8.98
CA VAL A 147 18.82 0.19 -8.02
C VAL A 147 18.31 0.24 -6.58
N GLU A 148 17.51 1.26 -6.21
CA GLU A 148 16.90 1.40 -4.87
C GLU A 148 15.72 0.43 -4.61
N ARG A 149 15.50 -0.54 -5.50
CA ARG A 149 14.46 -1.55 -5.30
C ARG A 149 14.88 -2.51 -4.21
N ARG A 150 13.90 -2.99 -3.43
CA ARG A 150 14.12 -4.06 -2.47
C ARG A 150 14.56 -5.35 -3.17
N GLY A 151 15.51 -6.05 -2.57
CA GLY A 151 16.10 -7.28 -3.08
C GLY A 151 17.25 -7.05 -4.07
N TRP A 152 17.60 -8.12 -4.78
CA TRP A 152 18.72 -8.13 -5.72
C TRP A 152 18.36 -7.48 -7.07
N VAL A 153 19.23 -6.60 -7.55
CA VAL A 153 19.13 -5.94 -8.86
C VAL A 153 20.45 -6.07 -9.63
N LEU A 154 20.38 -6.61 -10.84
CA LEU A 154 21.48 -6.66 -11.79
C LEU A 154 21.42 -5.47 -12.73
N VAL A 155 22.54 -4.77 -12.90
CA VAL A 155 22.68 -3.66 -13.85
C VAL A 155 23.81 -4.00 -14.82
N ALA A 156 23.46 -4.28 -16.08
CA ALA A 156 24.46 -4.43 -17.14
C ALA A 156 24.69 -3.10 -17.84
N ILE A 157 25.91 -2.59 -17.77
CA ILE A 157 26.37 -1.44 -18.52
C ILE A 157 26.99 -1.93 -19.82
N TYR A 158 26.47 -1.43 -20.94
CA TYR A 158 26.84 -1.90 -22.28
C TYR A 158 26.89 -0.74 -23.28
N GLU A 159 27.43 -1.01 -24.47
CA GLU A 159 27.33 -0.11 -25.64
C GLU A 159 26.97 -0.96 -26.88
N PRO A 160 26.02 -0.53 -27.74
CA PRO A 160 25.54 -1.32 -28.87
C PRO A 160 26.60 -1.57 -29.94
N ASP A 161 27.63 -0.73 -30.02
CA ASP A 161 28.72 -0.87 -31.01
C ASP A 161 29.72 -1.99 -30.64
N MET A 162 29.49 -2.70 -29.53
CA MET A 162 30.40 -3.72 -28.98
C MET A 162 29.72 -5.10 -28.93
N PRO A 163 30.00 -6.00 -29.90
CA PRO A 163 29.35 -7.31 -30.00
C PRO A 163 29.52 -8.22 -28.77
N ARG A 164 30.62 -8.05 -28.02
CA ARG A 164 30.85 -8.80 -26.76
C ARG A 164 29.76 -8.57 -25.70
N CYS A 165 28.99 -7.48 -25.79
CA CYS A 165 27.90 -7.20 -24.86
C CYS A 165 26.69 -8.11 -25.12
N ASP A 166 26.52 -8.62 -26.34
CA ASP A 166 25.31 -9.35 -26.76
C ASP A 166 25.11 -10.62 -25.94
N ALA A 167 26.20 -11.35 -25.65
CA ALA A 167 26.15 -12.57 -24.86
C ALA A 167 25.68 -12.31 -23.42
N LEU A 168 26.17 -11.24 -22.79
CA LEU A 168 25.74 -10.83 -21.45
C LEU A 168 24.26 -10.42 -21.47
N LEU A 169 23.87 -9.58 -22.42
CA LEU A 169 22.49 -9.09 -22.55
C LEU A 169 21.49 -10.22 -22.81
N ALA A 170 21.87 -11.24 -23.57
CA ALA A 170 21.05 -12.43 -23.81
C ALA A 170 20.94 -13.33 -22.57
N ALA A 171 21.94 -13.32 -21.69
CA ALA A 171 21.96 -14.12 -20.46
C ALA A 171 21.18 -13.48 -19.30
N LEU A 172 21.04 -12.14 -19.26
CA LEU A 172 20.33 -11.46 -18.16
C LEU A 172 18.92 -12.01 -17.85
N PRO A 173 18.04 -12.25 -18.84
CA PRO A 173 16.68 -12.74 -18.58
C PRO A 173 16.63 -14.14 -17.96
N THR A 174 17.68 -14.94 -18.12
CA THR A 174 17.69 -16.34 -17.64
C THR A 174 18.07 -16.46 -16.16
N THR A 175 18.58 -15.38 -15.56
CA THR A 175 19.07 -15.38 -14.17
C THR A 175 17.96 -15.45 -13.11
N GLY A 176 16.72 -15.07 -13.45
CA GLY A 176 15.62 -14.99 -12.49
C GLY A 176 15.75 -13.87 -11.43
N VAL A 177 16.79 -13.05 -11.53
CA VAL A 177 17.00 -11.84 -10.71
C VAL A 177 16.47 -10.63 -11.49
N ALA A 178 16.03 -9.59 -10.79
CA ALA A 178 15.60 -8.35 -11.44
C ALA A 178 16.78 -7.74 -12.20
N ALA A 179 16.69 -7.66 -13.53
CA ALA A 179 17.77 -7.17 -14.37
C ALA A 179 17.38 -5.91 -15.16
N VAL A 180 18.31 -4.97 -15.25
CA VAL A 180 18.22 -3.77 -16.09
C VAL A 180 19.48 -3.63 -16.92
N ARG A 181 19.36 -2.93 -18.05
CA ARG A 181 20.50 -2.59 -18.91
C ARG A 181 20.62 -1.08 -19.03
N ALA A 182 21.84 -0.57 -19.11
CA ALA A 182 22.11 0.85 -19.26
C ALA A 182 23.18 1.07 -20.33
N ARG A 183 22.97 2.03 -21.23
CA ARG A 183 24.00 2.40 -22.20
C ARG A 183 25.06 3.24 -21.51
N ALA A 184 26.33 2.89 -21.64
CA ALA A 184 27.43 3.61 -21.00
C ALA A 184 27.43 5.09 -21.38
N THR A 185 27.26 5.40 -22.67
CA THR A 185 27.08 6.77 -23.18
C THR A 185 25.92 7.54 -22.54
N ARG A 186 24.78 6.90 -22.26
CA ARG A 186 23.61 7.58 -21.67
C ARG A 186 23.70 7.83 -20.17
N ILE A 187 24.40 6.96 -19.44
CA ILE A 187 24.61 7.15 -18.00
C ILE A 187 25.90 7.92 -17.68
N GLY A 188 26.70 8.24 -18.70
CA GLY A 188 27.99 8.92 -18.52
C GLY A 188 29.05 8.02 -17.88
N PHE A 189 28.99 6.71 -18.11
CA PHE A 189 29.91 5.75 -17.52
C PHE A 189 31.14 5.57 -18.40
N SER A 190 32.32 5.78 -17.81
CA SER A 190 33.64 5.57 -18.42
C SER A 190 33.75 6.11 -19.85
N LEU A 191 33.53 7.41 -19.99
CA LEU A 191 33.64 8.08 -21.28
C LEU A 191 35.10 8.43 -21.57
N LEU A 192 35.59 8.07 -22.75
CA LEU A 192 36.93 8.46 -23.19
C LEU A 192 36.90 9.97 -23.49
N SER A 193 37.72 10.72 -22.77
CA SER A 193 38.00 12.12 -23.08
C SER A 193 39.03 12.19 -24.20
N ASP A 194 38.98 13.27 -24.97
CA ASP A 194 39.72 13.45 -26.22
C ASP A 194 41.26 13.37 -26.08
N ASP A 195 41.80 13.51 -24.86
CA ASP A 195 43.24 13.45 -24.57
C ASP A 195 43.92 12.11 -24.93
N THR A 196 43.17 11.04 -25.16
CA THR A 196 43.70 9.74 -25.60
C THR A 196 43.74 9.56 -27.12
N ARG A 197 43.22 10.52 -27.90
CA ARG A 197 43.16 10.45 -29.36
C ARG A 197 44.38 11.13 -29.98
N VAL A 198 45.47 10.38 -30.09
CA VAL A 198 46.50 10.68 -31.10
C VAL A 198 46.00 10.14 -32.43
N ASP A 199 45.16 10.89 -33.14
CA ASP A 199 45.20 10.98 -34.62
C ASP A 199 44.17 11.96 -35.21
N TYR A 200 44.66 12.60 -36.26
CA TYR A 200 44.16 13.68 -37.13
C TYR A 200 42.66 13.68 -37.53
N ASP A 201 42.06 14.87 -37.45
CA ASP A 201 41.02 15.39 -38.37
C ASP A 201 39.64 14.70 -38.32
N SER A 202 38.97 14.75 -37.17
CA SER A 202 37.55 14.39 -37.05
C SER A 202 36.81 15.47 -36.26
N ASP A 203 36.11 16.38 -36.96
CA ASP A 203 35.17 17.40 -36.42
C ASP A 203 33.91 16.76 -35.78
N ASP A 204 34.04 15.57 -35.19
CA ASP A 204 32.95 14.83 -34.56
C ASP A 204 33.37 14.48 -33.14
N ASP A 205 33.04 15.36 -32.19
CA ASP A 205 33.20 15.19 -30.73
C ASP A 205 32.25 14.09 -30.21
N GLU A 206 32.22 12.92 -30.85
CA GLU A 206 31.33 11.83 -30.49
C GLU A 206 31.83 11.18 -29.19
N VAL A 207 31.06 11.41 -28.13
CA VAL A 207 31.28 10.83 -26.80
C VAL A 207 31.26 9.32 -26.91
N ARG A 208 32.43 8.69 -26.73
CA ARG A 208 32.61 7.24 -26.85
C ARG A 208 32.84 6.62 -25.48
N ALA A 209 32.16 5.51 -25.23
CA ALA A 209 32.43 4.69 -24.04
C ALA A 209 33.75 3.93 -24.18
N ASP A 210 34.48 3.81 -23.08
CA ASP A 210 35.74 3.09 -23.00
C ASP A 210 35.54 1.58 -23.25
N PRO A 211 36.13 1.02 -24.32
CA PRO A 211 36.03 -0.41 -24.57
C PRO A 211 36.77 -1.26 -23.52
N ASP A 212 37.71 -0.75 -22.75
CA ASP A 212 38.46 -1.60 -21.83
C ASP A 212 37.70 -1.93 -20.54
N VAL A 213 36.56 -1.29 -20.30
CA VAL A 213 35.72 -1.56 -19.12
C VAL A 213 34.42 -2.31 -19.43
N LEU A 214 33.98 -2.31 -20.69
CA LEU A 214 32.70 -2.89 -21.11
C LEU A 214 32.83 -4.34 -21.60
N PRO A 215 31.81 -5.20 -21.38
CA PRO A 215 30.61 -4.93 -20.59
C PRO A 215 30.90 -4.99 -19.08
N THR A 216 30.23 -4.13 -18.30
CA THR A 216 30.33 -4.13 -16.83
C THR A 216 29.01 -4.63 -16.22
N LEU A 217 29.07 -5.55 -15.26
CA LEU A 217 27.93 -6.01 -14.50
C LEU A 217 28.04 -5.54 -13.04
N LEU A 218 27.05 -4.76 -12.60
CA LEU A 218 26.93 -4.30 -11.22
C LEU A 218 25.77 -5.03 -10.55
N VAL A 219 25.97 -5.42 -9.29
CA VAL A 219 24.94 -6.07 -8.49
C VAL A 219 24.65 -5.24 -7.27
N TYR A 220 23.38 -4.85 -7.15
CA TYR A 220 22.86 -4.11 -6.01
C TYR A 220 21.96 -5.00 -5.16
N ARG A 221 21.94 -4.73 -3.85
CA ARG A 221 20.94 -5.24 -2.91
C ARG A 221 20.45 -4.08 -2.06
N ASP A 222 19.15 -3.80 -2.12
CA ASP A 222 18.50 -2.76 -1.32
C ASP A 222 19.16 -1.38 -1.48
N GLY A 223 19.57 -1.02 -2.71
CA GLY A 223 20.25 0.24 -3.02
C GLY A 223 21.77 0.24 -2.77
N GLU A 224 22.33 -0.79 -2.15
CA GLU A 224 23.78 -0.89 -1.91
C GLU A 224 24.47 -1.72 -2.99
N LEU A 225 25.61 -1.24 -3.49
CA LEU A 225 26.46 -1.99 -4.42
C LEU A 225 27.17 -3.12 -3.67
N LYS A 226 26.96 -4.37 -4.09
CA LYS A 226 27.58 -5.56 -3.49
C LYS A 226 28.72 -6.13 -4.35
N HIS A 227 28.51 -6.21 -5.67
CA HIS A 227 29.51 -6.75 -6.60
C HIS A 227 29.67 -5.86 -7.83
N ASN A 228 30.89 -5.83 -8.35
CA ASN A 228 31.26 -5.12 -9.58
C ASN A 228 32.20 -6.00 -10.40
N TRP A 229 31.73 -6.44 -11.56
CA TRP A 229 32.55 -7.16 -12.53
C TRP A 229 32.71 -6.33 -13.79
N VAL A 230 33.97 -5.99 -14.07
CA VAL A 230 34.38 -5.28 -15.26
C VAL A 230 34.81 -6.31 -16.30
N ARG A 231 34.46 -6.10 -17.57
CA ARG A 231 34.76 -7.05 -18.65
C ARG A 231 34.21 -8.44 -18.37
N VAL A 232 32.88 -8.51 -18.24
CA VAL A 232 32.13 -9.77 -18.22
C VAL A 232 31.90 -10.26 -19.64
N ASP A 233 32.95 -10.25 -20.47
CA ASP A 233 33.06 -11.16 -21.59
C ASP A 233 33.03 -12.56 -20.97
N LEU A 234 31.98 -13.32 -21.25
CA LEU A 234 31.77 -14.71 -20.81
C LEU A 234 32.85 -15.63 -21.43
N GLU A 235 34.11 -15.35 -21.14
CA GLU A 235 35.29 -16.15 -21.44
C GLU A 235 35.11 -17.55 -20.88
N PRO A 236 35.85 -18.56 -21.38
CA PRO A 236 35.72 -19.95 -20.94
C PRO A 236 35.92 -20.18 -19.43
N MET A 237 36.42 -19.20 -18.68
CA MET A 237 36.43 -19.22 -17.20
C MET A 237 35.01 -19.18 -16.59
N TYR A 238 34.06 -18.59 -17.31
CA TYR A 238 32.62 -18.57 -16.99
C TYR A 238 31.82 -19.55 -17.86
N ALA A 239 32.42 -20.68 -18.27
CA ALA A 239 31.76 -21.69 -19.11
C ALA A 239 30.43 -22.22 -18.54
N ALA A 240 30.23 -22.11 -17.22
CA ALA A 240 28.98 -22.45 -16.54
C ALA A 240 27.87 -21.37 -16.69
N GLY A 241 28.21 -20.22 -17.27
CA GLY A 241 27.31 -19.10 -17.54
C GLY A 241 27.11 -18.13 -16.38
N LEU A 242 26.39 -17.04 -16.65
CA LEU A 242 26.09 -15.98 -15.69
C LEU A 242 25.37 -16.51 -14.43
N GLY A 243 24.51 -17.52 -14.57
CA GLY A 243 23.80 -18.12 -13.43
C GLY A 243 24.75 -18.70 -12.39
N ALA A 244 25.77 -19.46 -12.82
CA ALA A 244 26.74 -20.06 -11.90
C ALA A 244 27.59 -19.00 -11.18
N LEU A 245 27.94 -17.90 -11.86
CA LEU A 245 28.62 -16.77 -11.24
C LEU A 245 27.77 -16.17 -10.10
N LEU A 246 26.49 -15.90 -10.38
CA LEU A 246 25.56 -15.34 -9.39
C LEU A 246 25.34 -16.29 -8.20
N GLU A 247 25.19 -17.59 -8.46
CA GLU A 247 25.04 -18.60 -7.42
C GLU A 247 26.28 -18.69 -6.52
N SER A 248 27.48 -18.62 -7.11
CA SER A 248 28.73 -18.69 -6.34
C SER A 248 28.91 -17.52 -5.37
N GLU A 249 28.29 -16.39 -5.67
CA GLU A 249 28.33 -15.15 -4.88
C GLU A 249 27.09 -15.02 -3.96
N GLY A 250 26.21 -16.01 -3.96
CA GLY A 250 24.98 -16.01 -3.15
C GLY A 250 23.91 -15.03 -3.64
N VAL A 251 24.00 -14.57 -4.90
CA VAL A 251 23.01 -13.68 -5.53
C VAL A 251 21.85 -14.53 -6.03
N THR A 252 20.87 -14.76 -5.17
CA THR A 252 19.68 -15.56 -5.50
C THR A 252 18.51 -14.67 -5.90
N GLY A 253 17.73 -15.10 -6.89
CA GLY A 253 16.44 -14.46 -7.19
C GLY A 253 15.50 -14.52 -5.98
N LEU A 254 14.49 -13.64 -5.96
CA LEU A 254 13.47 -13.48 -4.89
C LEU A 254 13.11 -14.81 -4.22
N ARG A 255 13.83 -15.13 -3.13
CA ARG A 255 13.28 -15.86 -2.00
C ARG A 255 12.72 -14.76 -1.12
N ASP A 256 11.42 -14.84 -0.88
CA ASP A 256 10.77 -14.02 0.13
C ASP A 256 11.32 -14.52 1.49
N ASP A 257 12.41 -13.92 1.97
CA ASP A 257 12.92 -14.10 3.34
C ASP A 257 12.00 -13.34 4.32
N ASP A 258 10.70 -13.69 4.33
CA ASP A 258 9.68 -13.23 5.29
C ASP A 258 9.00 -14.46 5.96
N GLU A 259 9.75 -15.55 6.17
CA GLU A 259 9.38 -16.63 7.09
C GLU A 259 10.50 -16.75 8.12
N GLU A 260 10.15 -16.84 9.41
CA GLU A 260 10.99 -16.71 10.62
C GLU A 260 11.03 -15.24 11.13
N ASP A 261 10.23 -14.81 12.11
CA ASP A 261 10.18 -15.32 13.49
C ASP A 261 8.80 -15.10 14.16
N GLU A 262 7.93 -16.12 14.26
CA GLU A 262 6.95 -16.22 15.35
C GLU A 262 6.66 -17.71 15.66
N GLU A 263 7.68 -18.44 16.11
CA GLU A 263 7.46 -19.65 16.93
C GLU A 263 8.68 -19.87 17.83
N SER A 264 8.60 -19.45 19.10
CA SER A 264 9.22 -20.05 20.30
C SER A 264 9.31 -19.04 21.46
N ASP A 265 8.29 -18.99 22.34
CA ASP A 265 8.37 -19.36 23.78
C ASP A 265 6.99 -19.19 24.44
#